data_AF-A0A8H5HJJ2-F1
#
_entry.id   AF-A0A8H5HJJ2-F1
#
_cell.length_a   1.000
_cell.length_b   1.000
_cell.length_c   1.000
_cell.angle_alpha   90.00
_cell.angle_beta   90.00
_cell.angle_gamma   90.00
#
_symmetry.space_group_name_H-M   'P 1'
#
loop_
_entity.id
_entity.type
_entity.pdbx_description
1 polymer ?
#
loop_
_entity_poly.entity_id
_entity_poly.type
_entity_poly.pdbx_seq_one_letter_code
_entity_poly.pdbx_strand_id
1 'polypeptide(L)'
;MRAQMKASHDAWASTQSINTISSNGFSTSTSFSSPSTITGPGSLSGKLLYNVGKFVVRRFEDAIISRRLSSISAHFLHHRSITKVPGLSEMYQDLLELSRPGLYHDSYRIRSLKILVTQIASRRTRELVEALSAWSKVEVYLLLDDIISRFDPTRSPSSDTYLHDPVVLKYRRHLSKWEEHSLSPFFYFLSALLASNSHLKIREILDSGVHRMLLHVYVSDFRDPLVHDQAQTLYAHKSNLAAACTTFLLGIRRLSGGSSGHGLDEFDELYHPVRGLWSIRPALPFGRMDQDRCDQRRKMWVSVETSDIQWRISSAYDMLINSELERVFDGAFLFDLLIDLIEFSGSAALEEAICFRALRSLHQLLAESGSPKGIGGWGLRMYMNQTPPDHLRGVFFRIVERLLTLSELEYTHSTSGKHVEQFYKFCCPQAFEDCPLTKNAVVSFIYWAAEQSRRNDALHGMLRLQTHVVDLLESAAKFVTPDGGDDTLPFTVEDQDNAYRAKVLAFAWEIFLQLDPDLRIQIVSAPLPHEDWDLHAADAGKEHIYSWVKIFST
;
A
#
# COMPACT_ATOMS: atom_id res chain seq x y z
N MET A 1 -27.52 -24.69 11.73
CA MET A 1 -26.38 -25.21 10.94
C MET A 1 -25.14 -24.34 11.16
N ARG A 2 -24.65 -24.30 12.40
CA ARG A 2 -23.42 -23.62 12.84
C ARG A 2 -22.73 -24.57 13.81
N ALA A 3 -21.87 -25.45 13.30
CA ALA A 3 -20.94 -26.27 14.08
C ALA A 3 -20.03 -27.09 13.14
N GLN A 4 -19.15 -26.43 12.38
CA GLN A 4 -17.96 -27.06 11.76
C GLN A 4 -17.08 -25.99 11.09
N MET A 5 -16.43 -25.15 11.89
CA MET A 5 -15.31 -24.31 11.45
C MET A 5 -14.62 -23.71 12.68
N LYS A 6 -14.06 -24.58 13.52
CA LYS A 6 -13.20 -24.18 14.64
C LYS A 6 -12.22 -25.29 15.00
N ALA A 7 -11.39 -25.67 14.04
CA ALA A 7 -10.25 -26.58 14.23
C ALA A 7 -9.28 -26.47 13.04
N SER A 8 -8.61 -25.32 12.88
CA SER A 8 -7.46 -25.20 11.95
C SER A 8 -6.65 -23.92 12.16
N HIS A 9 -6.31 -23.54 13.40
CA HIS A 9 -5.52 -22.31 13.61
C HIS A 9 -4.34 -22.36 14.58
N ASP A 10 -3.95 -23.54 15.09
CA ASP A 10 -2.78 -23.69 15.98
C ASP A 10 -1.69 -24.62 15.41
N ALA A 11 -1.38 -24.52 14.11
CA ALA A 11 -0.36 -25.38 13.49
C ALA A 11 0.64 -24.65 12.58
N TRP A 12 0.88 -23.34 12.75
CA TRP A 12 1.92 -22.61 12.01
C TRP A 12 2.85 -21.83 12.96
N ALA A 13 3.50 -22.56 13.86
CA ALA A 13 4.68 -22.09 14.59
C ALA A 13 5.59 -23.29 14.91
N SER A 14 6.09 -23.95 13.87
CA SER A 14 7.30 -24.76 13.96
C SER A 14 7.97 -24.73 12.61
N THR A 15 8.88 -23.77 12.43
CA THR A 15 9.83 -23.74 11.33
C THR A 15 10.77 -24.93 11.52
N GLN A 16 10.33 -26.11 11.08
CA GLN A 16 11.21 -27.23 10.88
C GLN A 16 12.29 -26.77 9.89
N SER A 17 13.53 -26.86 10.35
CA SER A 17 14.73 -26.77 9.54
C SER A 17 14.52 -27.47 8.20
N ILE A 18 14.63 -26.71 7.12
CA ILE A 18 14.59 -27.23 5.75
C ILE A 18 15.66 -28.33 5.66
N ASN A 19 15.19 -29.57 5.60
CA ASN A 19 15.99 -30.70 5.18
C ASN A 19 16.51 -30.38 3.79
N THR A 20 17.83 -30.35 3.70
CA THR A 20 18.59 -30.19 2.47
C THR A 20 18.15 -31.29 1.49
N ILE A 21 17.38 -30.91 0.48
CA ILE A 21 17.14 -31.77 -0.68
C ILE A 21 18.48 -31.85 -1.41
N SER A 22 19.13 -33.00 -1.24
CA SER A 22 20.31 -33.42 -1.98
C SER A 22 20.00 -33.41 -3.48
N SER A 23 20.43 -32.36 -4.17
CA SER A 23 20.49 -32.38 -5.63
C SER A 23 21.51 -33.43 -6.05
N ASN A 24 21.10 -34.30 -6.97
CA ASN A 24 21.95 -35.27 -7.64
C ASN A 24 23.01 -34.55 -8.47
N GLY A 25 24.09 -34.14 -7.81
CA GLY A 25 25.36 -33.82 -8.43
C GLY A 25 26.09 -35.10 -8.80
N PHE A 26 26.73 -35.08 -9.96
CA PHE A 26 27.73 -36.04 -10.43
C PHE A 26 28.34 -36.89 -9.31
N SER A 27 27.83 -38.12 -9.19
CA SER A 27 28.43 -39.14 -8.34
C SER A 27 29.72 -39.61 -9.02
N THR A 28 30.84 -38.96 -8.70
CA THR A 28 32.10 -39.70 -8.61
C THR A 28 31.88 -40.76 -7.55
N SER A 29 31.73 -42.00 -7.99
CA SER A 29 31.56 -43.20 -7.19
C SER A 29 32.67 -43.31 -6.15
N THR A 30 32.46 -42.68 -5.00
CA THR A 30 33.19 -43.00 -3.78
C THR A 30 32.46 -44.17 -3.15
N SER A 31 33.09 -45.32 -3.30
CA SER A 31 32.77 -46.61 -2.72
C SER A 31 32.10 -46.53 -1.34
N PHE A 32 31.04 -47.30 -1.15
CA PHE A 32 30.51 -47.73 0.14
C PHE A 32 31.65 -47.95 1.15
N SER A 33 31.81 -47.05 2.11
CA SER A 33 32.66 -47.29 3.27
C SER A 33 31.95 -48.30 4.17
N SER A 34 32.35 -49.56 4.03
CA SER A 34 32.16 -50.55 5.09
C SER A 34 32.72 -49.99 6.41
N PRO A 35 31.99 -50.05 7.54
CA PRO A 35 32.43 -49.51 8.82
C PRO A 35 33.45 -50.46 9.47
N SER A 36 34.63 -50.59 8.87
CA SER A 36 35.75 -51.34 9.45
C SER A 36 37.10 -50.73 9.08
N THR A 37 37.26 -49.42 9.24
CA THR A 37 38.60 -48.81 9.23
C THR A 37 39.18 -48.92 10.64
N ILE A 38 40.00 -49.95 10.87
CA ILE A 38 40.86 -50.04 12.05
C ILE A 38 41.72 -48.76 12.07
N THR A 39 41.60 -47.97 13.14
CA THR A 39 42.34 -46.73 13.38
C THR A 39 43.83 -47.05 13.62
N GLY A 40 44.57 -47.26 12.54
CA GLY A 40 46.03 -47.27 12.60
C GLY A 40 46.60 -45.87 12.85
N PRO A 41 47.78 -45.74 13.50
CA PRO A 41 48.41 -44.45 13.80
C PRO A 41 48.70 -43.56 12.56
N GLY A 42 48.65 -44.11 11.35
CA GLY A 42 48.73 -43.34 10.08
C GLY A 42 47.42 -42.70 9.60
N SER A 43 46.27 -42.98 10.23
CA SER A 43 44.97 -42.43 9.81
C SER A 43 44.82 -40.93 10.12
N LEU A 44 45.55 -40.44 11.12
CA LEU A 44 45.50 -39.04 11.57
C LEU A 44 46.32 -38.13 10.66
N SER A 45 47.50 -38.59 10.21
CA SER A 45 48.32 -37.90 9.21
C SER A 45 47.67 -37.89 7.83
N GLY A 46 47.01 -38.98 7.42
CA GLY A 46 46.25 -39.04 6.17
C GLY A 46 45.08 -38.05 6.12
N LYS A 47 44.31 -37.93 7.22
CA LYS A 47 43.24 -36.92 7.34
C LYS A 47 43.77 -35.49 7.30
N LEU A 48 44.91 -35.23 7.93
CA LEU A 48 45.54 -33.91 7.92
C LEU A 48 46.01 -33.52 6.50
N LEU A 49 46.72 -34.41 5.80
CA LEU A 49 47.14 -34.21 4.41
C LEU A 49 45.95 -33.99 3.47
N TYR A 50 44.89 -34.77 3.60
CA TYR A 50 43.66 -34.58 2.82
C TYR A 50 43.02 -33.22 3.07
N ASN A 51 42.92 -32.80 4.34
CA ASN A 51 42.34 -31.51 4.70
C ASN A 51 43.20 -30.33 4.20
N VAL A 52 44.53 -30.44 4.25
CA VAL A 52 45.46 -29.44 3.68
C VAL A 52 45.29 -29.37 2.17
N GLY A 53 45.26 -30.50 1.47
CA GLY A 53 45.02 -30.56 0.03
C GLY A 53 43.69 -29.89 -0.36
N LYS A 54 42.61 -30.23 0.36
CA LYS A 54 41.28 -29.62 0.16
C LYS A 54 41.29 -28.11 0.40
N PHE A 55 42.04 -27.63 1.40
CA PHE A 55 42.18 -26.20 1.65
C PHE A 55 42.96 -25.48 0.55
N VAL A 56 44.06 -26.06 0.07
CA VAL A 56 44.88 -25.49 -1.02
C VAL A 56 44.07 -25.39 -2.32
N VAL A 57 43.33 -26.44 -2.67
CA VAL A 57 42.46 -26.44 -3.87
C VAL A 57 41.40 -25.34 -3.78
N ARG A 58 40.70 -25.23 -2.64
CA ARG A 58 39.70 -24.17 -2.41
C ARG A 58 40.29 -22.76 -2.52
N ARG A 59 41.47 -22.53 -1.94
CA ARG A 59 42.14 -21.21 -2.02
C ARG A 59 42.55 -20.85 -3.44
N PHE A 60 42.93 -21.84 -4.24
CA PHE A 60 43.28 -21.64 -5.63
C PHE A 60 42.04 -21.30 -6.48
N GLU A 61 40.93 -22.02 -6.29
CA GLU A 61 39.63 -21.71 -6.90
C GLU A 61 39.17 -20.30 -6.53
N ASP A 62 39.25 -19.94 -5.25
CA ASP A 62 38.92 -18.61 -4.73
C ASP A 62 39.73 -17.50 -5.40
N ALA A 63 41.03 -17.73 -5.61
CA ALA A 63 41.92 -16.78 -6.28
C ALA A 63 41.58 -16.63 -7.76
N ILE A 64 41.26 -17.73 -8.46
CA ILE A 64 40.85 -17.71 -9.87
C ILE A 64 39.53 -16.95 -10.04
N ILE A 65 38.51 -17.29 -9.25
CA ILE A 65 37.19 -16.64 -9.30
C ILE A 65 37.33 -15.15 -8.98
N SER A 66 38.09 -14.80 -7.93
CA SER A 66 38.32 -13.41 -7.55
C SER A 66 39.05 -12.61 -8.65
N ARG A 67 40.07 -13.21 -9.28
CA ARG A 67 40.77 -12.60 -10.42
C ARG A 67 39.82 -12.42 -11.61
N ARG A 68 39.00 -13.43 -11.93
CA ARG A 68 38.02 -13.36 -13.02
C ARG A 68 36.99 -12.27 -12.77
N LEU A 69 36.37 -12.21 -11.60
CA LEU A 69 35.44 -11.13 -11.23
C LEU A 69 36.08 -9.74 -11.24
N SER A 70 37.36 -9.64 -10.86
CA SER A 70 38.08 -8.36 -10.94
C SER A 70 38.31 -7.93 -12.38
N SER A 71 38.68 -8.87 -13.26
CA SER A 71 38.79 -8.65 -14.70
C SER A 71 37.44 -8.22 -15.28
N ILE A 72 36.36 -8.96 -15.01
CA ILE A 72 35.01 -8.63 -15.48
C ILE A 72 34.59 -7.24 -15.00
N SER A 73 34.74 -6.95 -13.70
CA SER A 73 34.40 -5.65 -13.13
C SER A 73 35.16 -4.49 -13.78
N ALA A 74 36.42 -4.68 -14.17
CA ALA A 74 37.20 -3.64 -14.84
C ALA A 74 36.61 -3.29 -16.23
N HIS A 75 36.10 -4.28 -16.96
CA HIS A 75 35.49 -4.05 -18.28
C HIS A 75 34.19 -3.24 -18.17
N PHE A 76 33.36 -3.51 -17.16
CA PHE A 76 32.10 -2.80 -16.95
C PHE A 76 32.24 -1.35 -16.47
N LEU A 77 33.35 -0.99 -15.82
CA LEU A 77 33.56 0.36 -15.24
C LEU A 77 33.94 1.42 -16.29
N HIS A 78 34.55 1.04 -17.42
CA HIS A 78 35.20 2.00 -18.32
C HIS A 78 34.47 2.24 -19.65
N HIS A 79 33.41 1.50 -19.97
CA HIS A 79 32.79 1.60 -21.29
C HIS A 79 31.56 2.51 -21.32
N ARG A 80 31.74 3.73 -21.86
CA ARG A 80 30.64 4.58 -22.35
C ARG A 80 30.13 4.16 -23.73
N SER A 81 30.85 3.28 -24.44
CA SER A 81 30.48 2.76 -25.77
C SER A 81 30.63 1.23 -25.76
N ILE A 82 29.53 0.52 -25.50
CA ILE A 82 29.50 -0.94 -25.28
C ILE A 82 29.58 -1.75 -26.58
N THR A 83 29.59 -1.11 -27.75
CA THR A 83 29.14 -1.77 -28.97
C THR A 83 29.94 -3.00 -29.40
N LYS A 84 31.18 -3.25 -28.93
CA LYS A 84 31.96 -4.46 -29.27
C LYS A 84 33.02 -4.86 -28.23
N VAL A 85 32.64 -5.13 -26.98
CA VAL A 85 33.59 -5.81 -26.06
C VAL A 85 33.64 -7.30 -26.42
N PRO A 86 34.78 -7.82 -26.93
CA PRO A 86 34.89 -9.25 -27.20
C PRO A 86 34.79 -10.02 -25.88
N GLY A 87 34.02 -11.11 -25.88
CA GLY A 87 33.84 -11.94 -24.68
C GLY A 87 32.73 -11.46 -23.73
N LEU A 88 31.94 -10.44 -24.07
CA LEU A 88 30.95 -9.85 -23.17
C LEU A 88 29.83 -10.84 -22.78
N SER A 89 29.40 -11.67 -23.72
CA SER A 89 28.39 -12.71 -23.45
C SER A 89 28.90 -13.71 -22.41
N GLU A 90 30.14 -14.16 -22.56
CA GLU A 90 30.82 -15.07 -21.63
C GLU A 90 30.99 -14.43 -20.25
N MET A 91 31.27 -13.12 -20.18
CA MET A 91 31.32 -12.41 -18.91
C MET A 91 29.95 -12.39 -18.20
N TYR A 92 28.85 -12.21 -18.94
CA TYR A 92 27.52 -12.30 -18.33
C TYR A 92 27.19 -13.71 -17.88
N GLN A 93 27.54 -14.74 -18.67
CA GLN A 93 27.36 -16.14 -18.24
C GLN A 93 28.13 -16.44 -16.95
N ASP A 94 29.39 -15.99 -16.85
CA ASP A 94 30.18 -16.10 -15.61
C ASP A 94 29.51 -15.38 -14.44
N LEU A 95 28.99 -14.16 -14.65
CA LEU A 95 28.33 -13.39 -13.59
C LEU A 95 27.04 -14.06 -13.11
N LEU A 96 26.24 -14.56 -14.04
CA LEU A 96 25.00 -15.27 -13.72
C LEU A 96 25.31 -16.56 -12.97
N GLU A 97 26.28 -17.35 -13.43
CA GLU A 97 26.72 -18.58 -12.75
C GLU A 97 27.18 -18.27 -11.31
N LEU A 98 28.07 -17.30 -11.15
CA LEU A 98 28.58 -16.88 -9.86
C LEU A 98 27.51 -16.23 -8.96
N SER A 99 26.34 -15.86 -9.51
CA SER A 99 25.23 -15.32 -8.73
C SER A 99 24.31 -16.41 -8.14
N ARG A 100 24.50 -17.69 -8.47
CA ARG A 100 23.65 -18.78 -7.99
C ARG A 100 23.64 -18.91 -6.45
N PRO A 101 22.46 -18.88 -5.81
CA PRO A 101 22.35 -19.12 -4.37
C PRO A 101 22.88 -20.50 -3.98
N GLY A 102 23.67 -20.58 -2.89
CA GLY A 102 24.16 -21.83 -2.32
C GLY A 102 25.30 -22.54 -3.06
N LEU A 103 25.62 -22.16 -4.31
CA LEU A 103 26.66 -22.80 -5.11
C LEU A 103 28.06 -22.18 -4.89
N TYR A 104 28.11 -20.85 -4.74
CA TYR A 104 29.34 -20.09 -4.53
C TYR A 104 29.33 -19.35 -3.19
N HIS A 105 30.51 -18.97 -2.70
CA HIS A 105 30.65 -18.16 -1.49
C HIS A 105 29.88 -16.84 -1.63
N ASP A 106 29.20 -16.40 -0.56
CA ASP A 106 28.35 -15.20 -0.55
C ASP A 106 29.08 -13.94 -1.06
N SER A 107 30.37 -13.82 -0.78
CA SER A 107 31.19 -12.70 -1.28
C SER A 107 31.25 -12.63 -2.80
N TYR A 108 31.31 -13.78 -3.48
CA TYR A 108 31.31 -13.85 -4.94
C TYR A 108 29.92 -13.57 -5.48
N ARG A 109 28.88 -14.18 -4.89
CA ARG A 109 27.48 -13.90 -5.26
C ARG A 109 27.15 -12.42 -5.17
N ILE A 110 27.42 -11.79 -4.02
CA ILE A 110 27.17 -10.36 -3.80
C ILE A 110 27.98 -9.51 -4.79
N ARG A 111 29.23 -9.88 -5.11
CA ARG A 111 30.05 -9.15 -6.07
C ARG A 111 29.50 -9.27 -7.50
N SER A 112 29.03 -10.44 -7.91
CA SER A 112 28.38 -10.64 -9.21
C SER A 112 27.07 -9.87 -9.30
N LEU A 113 26.19 -9.99 -8.30
CA LEU A 113 24.93 -9.25 -8.23
C LEU A 113 25.17 -7.74 -8.30
N LYS A 114 26.16 -7.20 -7.56
CA LYS A 114 26.57 -5.79 -7.65
C LYS A 114 26.85 -5.34 -9.09
N ILE A 115 27.52 -6.17 -9.89
CA ILE A 115 27.83 -5.85 -11.28
C ILE A 115 26.55 -5.89 -12.13
N LEU A 116 25.73 -6.93 -11.97
CA LEU A 116 24.46 -7.10 -12.68
C LEU A 116 23.50 -5.93 -12.40
N VAL A 117 23.25 -5.60 -11.13
CA VAL A 117 22.35 -4.50 -10.76
C VAL A 117 22.90 -3.14 -11.18
N THR A 118 24.23 -2.96 -11.26
CA THR A 118 24.82 -1.75 -11.87
C THR A 118 24.41 -1.61 -13.33
N GLN A 119 24.40 -2.69 -14.11
CA GLN A 119 23.94 -2.65 -15.51
C GLN A 119 22.45 -2.32 -15.60
N ILE A 120 21.64 -2.87 -14.69
CA ILE A 120 20.20 -2.55 -14.59
C ILE A 120 20.00 -1.07 -14.26
N ALA A 121 20.67 -0.54 -13.23
CA ALA A 121 20.58 0.87 -12.81
C ALA A 121 20.93 1.83 -13.97
N SER A 122 21.90 1.44 -14.80
CA SER A 122 22.34 2.21 -15.97
C SER A 122 21.55 1.93 -17.25
N ARG A 123 20.47 1.13 -17.19
CA ARG A 123 19.63 0.70 -18.34
C ARG A 123 20.40 0.00 -19.47
N ARG A 124 21.55 -0.61 -19.16
CA ARG A 124 22.43 -1.31 -20.10
C ARG A 124 22.21 -2.82 -20.01
N THR A 125 20.99 -3.24 -20.29
CA THR A 125 20.54 -4.60 -19.99
C THR A 125 20.41 -5.50 -21.20
N ARG A 126 20.73 -5.03 -22.41
CA ARG A 126 20.52 -5.78 -23.65
C ARG A 126 21.24 -7.13 -23.61
N GLU A 127 22.54 -7.11 -23.33
CA GLU A 127 23.39 -8.30 -23.32
C GLU A 127 23.09 -9.19 -22.09
N LEU A 128 22.67 -8.59 -20.97
CA LEU A 128 22.17 -9.34 -19.81
C LEU A 128 20.88 -10.10 -20.15
N VAL A 129 19.93 -9.45 -20.82
CA VAL A 129 18.67 -10.06 -21.24
C VAL A 129 18.92 -11.19 -22.24
N GLU A 130 19.86 -11.02 -23.16
CA GLU A 130 20.30 -12.07 -24.10
C GLU A 130 20.99 -13.23 -23.37
N ALA A 131 21.83 -12.97 -22.36
CA ALA A 131 22.43 -14.04 -21.57
C ALA A 131 21.38 -14.81 -20.75
N LEU A 132 20.38 -14.11 -20.20
CA LEU A 132 19.27 -14.70 -19.45
C LEU A 132 18.31 -15.51 -20.33
N SER A 133 18.23 -15.24 -21.63
CA SER A 133 17.38 -16.05 -22.53
C SER A 133 17.95 -17.44 -22.80
N ALA A 134 19.25 -17.62 -22.62
CA ALA A 134 19.91 -18.92 -22.64
C ALA A 134 19.84 -19.67 -21.30
N TRP A 135 19.39 -19.00 -20.23
CA TRP A 135 19.31 -19.60 -18.89
C TRP A 135 18.05 -20.44 -18.69
N SER A 136 18.14 -21.41 -17.77
CA SER A 136 16.96 -22.19 -17.41
C SER A 136 15.95 -21.32 -16.64
N LYS A 137 14.66 -21.60 -16.81
CA LYS A 137 13.56 -20.82 -16.19
C LYS A 137 13.67 -20.74 -14.67
N VAL A 138 14.06 -21.86 -14.05
CA VAL A 138 14.24 -21.96 -12.59
C VAL A 138 15.36 -21.03 -12.13
N GLU A 139 16.45 -20.97 -12.88
CA GLU A 139 17.59 -20.12 -12.54
C GLU A 139 17.27 -18.63 -12.72
N VAL A 140 16.53 -18.27 -13.78
CA VAL A 140 16.02 -16.90 -13.96
C VAL A 140 15.08 -16.52 -12.81
N TYR A 141 14.17 -17.41 -12.42
CA TYR A 141 13.28 -17.22 -11.28
C TYR A 141 14.06 -16.95 -9.98
N LEU A 142 15.05 -17.79 -9.66
CA LEU A 142 15.83 -17.66 -8.42
C LEU A 142 16.65 -16.37 -8.39
N LEU A 143 17.22 -15.98 -9.54
CA LEU A 143 17.94 -14.71 -9.66
C LEU A 143 17.02 -13.52 -9.45
N LEU A 144 15.85 -13.53 -10.10
CA LEU A 144 14.88 -12.45 -9.96
C LEU A 144 14.36 -12.34 -8.53
N ASP A 145 14.07 -13.45 -7.85
CA ASP A 145 13.64 -13.44 -6.44
C ASP A 145 14.75 -12.92 -5.51
N ASP A 146 16.03 -13.31 -5.68
CA ASP A 146 17.14 -12.74 -4.88
C ASP A 146 17.25 -11.22 -5.12
N ILE A 147 17.15 -10.77 -6.37
CA ILE A 147 17.18 -9.34 -6.69
C ILE A 147 15.97 -8.61 -6.06
N ILE A 148 14.74 -9.08 -6.28
CA ILE A 148 13.51 -8.44 -5.79
C ILE A 148 13.47 -8.40 -4.27
N SER A 149 13.89 -9.48 -3.60
CA SER A 149 13.97 -9.52 -2.14
C SER A 149 14.84 -8.42 -1.53
N ARG A 150 15.80 -7.89 -2.31
CA ARG A 150 16.66 -6.77 -1.93
C ARG A 150 16.15 -5.41 -2.35
N PHE A 151 15.14 -5.31 -3.22
CA PHE A 151 14.53 -4.05 -3.66
C PHE A 151 13.14 -3.79 -3.05
N ASP A 152 12.61 -4.76 -2.32
CA ASP A 152 11.27 -4.74 -1.74
C ASP A 152 11.33 -4.42 -0.24
N PRO A 153 11.05 -3.18 0.21
CA PRO A 153 11.21 -2.84 1.62
C PRO A 153 10.25 -3.55 2.57
N THR A 154 9.10 -4.08 2.11
CA THR A 154 8.16 -4.79 2.99
C THR A 154 8.69 -6.16 3.38
N ARG A 155 9.60 -6.74 2.59
CA ARG A 155 10.30 -7.98 2.94
C ARG A 155 11.40 -7.76 3.97
N SER A 156 11.87 -6.52 4.18
CA SER A 156 12.87 -6.23 5.19
C SER A 156 12.19 -5.83 6.51
N PRO A 157 12.44 -6.56 7.62
CA PRO A 157 11.86 -6.23 8.92
C PRO A 157 12.38 -4.90 9.51
N SER A 158 13.43 -4.31 8.92
CA SER A 158 13.93 -2.98 9.29
C SER A 158 14.28 -2.17 8.04
N SER A 159 13.75 -0.95 7.99
CA SER A 159 14.03 0.03 6.92
C SER A 159 15.52 0.32 6.78
N ASP A 160 16.24 0.35 7.91
CA ASP A 160 17.63 0.78 7.94
C ASP A 160 18.56 -0.30 7.38
N THR A 161 18.32 -1.57 7.71
CA THR A 161 19.15 -2.69 7.22
C THR A 161 19.08 -2.80 5.70
N TYR A 162 17.89 -2.57 5.14
CA TYR A 162 17.66 -2.61 3.70
C TYR A 162 18.51 -1.59 2.93
N LEU A 163 18.61 -0.35 3.43
CA LEU A 163 19.37 0.71 2.78
C LEU A 163 20.89 0.50 2.86
N HIS A 164 21.35 -0.36 3.77
CA HIS A 164 22.73 -0.77 3.92
C HIS A 164 23.09 -2.03 3.12
N ASP A 165 22.14 -2.66 2.42
CA ASP A 165 22.45 -3.81 1.57
C ASP A 165 23.51 -3.42 0.51
N PRO A 166 24.60 -4.18 0.41
CA PRO A 166 25.73 -3.78 -0.43
C PRO A 166 25.41 -3.83 -1.94
N VAL A 167 24.43 -4.62 -2.37
CA VAL A 167 23.91 -4.67 -3.74
C VAL A 167 23.04 -3.44 -4.00
N VAL A 168 22.13 -3.10 -3.09
CA VAL A 168 21.27 -1.90 -3.16
C VAL A 168 22.10 -0.62 -3.18
N LEU A 169 23.09 -0.49 -2.29
CA LEU A 169 24.01 0.65 -2.28
C LEU A 169 24.75 0.80 -3.62
N LYS A 170 25.16 -0.32 -4.21
CA LYS A 170 25.84 -0.30 -5.51
C LYS A 170 24.88 0.11 -6.62
N TYR A 171 23.64 -0.39 -6.62
CA TYR A 171 22.59 0.03 -7.54
C TYR A 171 22.36 1.54 -7.47
N ARG A 172 22.10 2.08 -6.28
CA ARG A 172 21.85 3.51 -6.04
C ARG A 172 22.96 4.41 -6.58
N ARG A 173 24.22 4.03 -6.35
CA ARG A 173 25.40 4.78 -6.84
C ARG A 173 25.50 4.86 -8.36
N HIS A 174 24.83 3.98 -9.10
CA HIS A 174 24.87 3.92 -10.57
C HIS A 174 23.53 4.29 -11.21
N LEU A 175 22.53 4.67 -10.41
CA LEU A 175 21.33 5.31 -10.95
C LEU A 175 21.74 6.62 -11.63
N SER A 176 21.16 6.87 -12.80
CA SER A 176 21.33 8.16 -13.44
C SER A 176 20.70 9.25 -12.56
N LYS A 177 21.34 10.42 -12.48
CA LYS A 177 20.79 11.60 -11.81
C LYS A 177 19.47 12.10 -12.42
N TRP A 178 19.15 11.61 -13.61
CA TRP A 178 17.91 11.89 -14.34
C TRP A 178 16.85 10.82 -14.11
N GLU A 179 17.18 9.73 -13.40
CA GLU A 179 16.15 8.80 -12.95
C GLU A 179 15.34 9.50 -11.88
N GLU A 180 14.08 9.71 -12.17
CA GLU A 180 13.13 10.24 -11.20
C GLU A 180 12.81 9.20 -10.13
N HIS A 181 12.69 7.93 -10.48
CA HIS A 181 12.39 6.89 -9.50
C HIS A 181 13.38 5.73 -9.64
N SER A 182 13.96 5.31 -8.53
CA SER A 182 15.00 4.30 -8.43
C SER A 182 14.61 2.95 -9.03
N LEU A 183 13.37 2.51 -8.84
CA LEU A 183 12.86 1.26 -9.42
C LEU A 183 12.55 1.32 -10.93
N SER A 184 12.56 2.51 -11.56
CA SER A 184 12.20 2.62 -12.98
C SER A 184 13.11 1.76 -13.86
N PRO A 185 14.46 1.86 -13.79
CA PRO A 185 15.34 1.01 -14.60
C PRO A 185 15.10 -0.49 -14.38
N PHE A 186 14.70 -0.90 -13.18
CA PHE A 186 14.38 -2.29 -12.88
C PHE A 186 13.13 -2.77 -13.63
N PHE A 187 12.03 -2.01 -13.64
CA PHE A 187 10.84 -2.37 -14.42
C PHE A 187 11.06 -2.31 -15.95
N TYR A 188 11.93 -1.41 -16.41
CA TYR A 188 12.37 -1.43 -17.82
C TYR A 188 13.15 -2.70 -18.16
N PHE A 189 14.04 -3.14 -17.26
CA PHE A 189 14.73 -4.42 -17.39
C PHE A 189 13.75 -5.60 -17.45
N LEU A 190 12.78 -5.67 -16.54
CA LEU A 190 11.75 -6.71 -16.55
C LEU A 190 10.94 -6.70 -17.84
N SER A 191 10.58 -5.52 -18.36
CA SER A 191 9.87 -5.37 -19.63
C SER A 191 10.71 -5.85 -20.82
N ALA A 192 12.01 -5.55 -20.83
CA ALA A 192 12.93 -6.02 -21.85
C ALA A 192 13.12 -7.55 -21.78
N LEU A 193 13.28 -8.09 -20.57
CA LEU A 193 13.40 -9.53 -20.33
C LEU A 193 12.17 -10.28 -20.85
N LEU A 194 10.98 -9.75 -20.57
CA LEU A 194 9.71 -10.27 -21.02
C LEU A 194 9.59 -10.24 -22.56
N ALA A 195 10.00 -9.14 -23.19
CA ALA A 195 9.93 -8.98 -24.65
C ALA A 195 10.92 -9.90 -25.40
N SER A 196 12.08 -10.20 -24.82
CA SER A 196 13.11 -11.02 -25.46
C SER A 196 12.92 -12.53 -25.30
N ASN A 197 12.08 -12.97 -24.35
CA ASN A 197 11.94 -14.38 -24.02
C ASN A 197 10.57 -14.94 -24.39
N SER A 198 10.43 -15.40 -25.63
CA SER A 198 9.24 -16.15 -26.07
C SER A 198 9.01 -17.46 -25.29
N HIS A 199 10.08 -18.04 -24.73
CA HIS A 199 10.02 -19.32 -24.02
C HIS A 199 9.81 -19.21 -22.51
N LEU A 200 10.16 -18.09 -21.89
CA LEU A 200 9.94 -17.86 -20.47
C LEU A 200 8.45 -17.63 -20.27
N LYS A 201 7.78 -18.47 -19.48
CA LYS A 201 6.38 -18.22 -19.18
C LYS A 201 6.34 -17.00 -18.28
N ILE A 202 5.40 -16.11 -18.58
CA ILE A 202 5.05 -14.93 -17.77
C ILE A 202 4.96 -15.29 -16.29
N ARG A 203 4.41 -16.48 -16.01
CA ARG A 203 4.28 -17.05 -14.68
C ARG A 203 5.60 -17.12 -13.90
N GLU A 204 6.71 -17.52 -14.51
CA GLU A 204 7.98 -17.60 -13.78
C GLU A 204 8.53 -16.22 -13.39
N ILE A 205 8.34 -15.20 -14.25
CA ILE A 205 8.70 -13.81 -13.88
C ILE A 205 7.80 -13.34 -12.74
N LEU A 206 6.49 -13.58 -12.82
CA LEU A 206 5.57 -13.14 -11.77
C LEU A 206 5.82 -13.85 -10.45
N ASP A 207 5.97 -15.16 -10.47
CA ASP A 207 6.16 -16.00 -9.27
C ASP A 207 7.48 -15.67 -8.57
N SER A 208 8.46 -15.05 -9.26
CA SER A 208 9.72 -14.57 -8.65
C SER A 208 9.53 -13.41 -7.67
N GLY A 209 8.28 -13.00 -7.41
CA GLY A 209 7.94 -11.93 -6.48
C GLY A 209 7.65 -10.59 -7.14
N VAL A 210 7.72 -10.49 -8.48
CA VAL A 210 7.39 -9.25 -9.21
C VAL A 210 5.97 -8.80 -8.92
N HIS A 211 5.04 -9.73 -8.76
CA HIS A 211 3.65 -9.41 -8.42
C HIS A 211 3.53 -8.74 -7.04
N ARG A 212 4.30 -9.22 -6.04
CA ARG A 212 4.34 -8.61 -4.70
C ARG A 212 4.99 -7.25 -4.75
N MET A 213 6.08 -7.12 -5.49
CA MET A 213 6.76 -5.84 -5.68
C MET A 213 5.85 -4.81 -6.38
N LEU A 214 5.06 -5.22 -7.37
CA LEU A 214 4.04 -4.37 -7.96
C LEU A 214 3.00 -3.97 -6.92
N LEU A 215 2.42 -4.93 -6.17
CA LEU A 215 1.48 -4.60 -5.10
C LEU A 215 2.09 -3.61 -4.10
N HIS A 216 3.34 -3.82 -3.70
CA HIS A 216 4.03 -2.91 -2.81
C HIS A 216 4.18 -1.52 -3.42
N VAL A 217 4.70 -1.40 -4.65
CA VAL A 217 4.77 -0.12 -5.37
C VAL A 217 3.42 0.59 -5.40
N TYR A 218 2.33 -0.15 -5.56
CA TYR A 218 0.97 0.40 -5.51
C TYR A 218 0.58 0.89 -4.11
N VAL A 219 0.74 0.05 -3.08
CA VAL A 219 0.34 0.42 -1.70
C VAL A 219 1.25 1.49 -1.11
N SER A 220 2.52 1.57 -1.52
CA SER A 220 3.43 2.64 -1.17
C SER A 220 3.18 3.93 -1.95
N ASP A 221 2.16 3.94 -2.82
CA ASP A 221 1.80 5.09 -3.65
C ASP A 221 2.98 5.59 -4.50
N PHE A 222 3.73 4.63 -5.06
CA PHE A 222 4.91 4.86 -5.89
C PHE A 222 5.99 5.69 -5.19
N ARG A 223 6.06 5.62 -3.85
CA ARG A 223 7.17 6.20 -3.09
C ARG A 223 8.45 5.45 -3.38
N ASP A 224 9.52 6.21 -3.53
CA ASP A 224 10.83 5.64 -3.81
C ASP A 224 11.42 4.97 -2.57
N PRO A 225 11.58 3.63 -2.57
CA PRO A 225 12.10 2.91 -1.42
C PRO A 225 13.59 3.18 -1.17
N LEU A 226 14.30 3.78 -2.12
CA LEU A 226 15.74 3.98 -2.11
C LEU A 226 16.17 5.43 -1.89
N VAL A 227 15.25 6.36 -1.64
CA VAL A 227 15.58 7.76 -1.38
C VAL A 227 15.61 8.01 0.14
N HIS A 228 16.71 8.57 0.64
CA HIS A 228 16.87 8.95 2.06
C HIS A 228 16.15 10.26 2.39
N ASP A 229 16.03 11.18 1.42
CA ASP A 229 15.42 12.49 1.62
C ASP A 229 14.00 12.51 1.04
N GLN A 230 13.03 12.17 1.89
CA GLN A 230 11.62 12.12 1.53
C GLN A 230 11.05 13.51 1.25
N ALA A 231 11.66 14.59 1.77
CA ALA A 231 11.10 15.93 1.69
C ALA A 231 11.18 16.55 0.28
N GLN A 232 12.16 16.13 -0.54
CA GLN A 232 12.38 16.73 -1.87
C GLN A 232 11.83 15.91 -3.05
N THR A 233 11.30 14.70 -2.83
CA THR A 233 11.13 13.69 -3.90
C THR A 233 9.70 13.18 -4.10
N LEU A 234 8.71 13.71 -3.39
CA LEU A 234 7.37 13.10 -3.36
C LEU A 234 6.54 13.22 -4.65
N TYR A 235 6.84 14.16 -5.57
CA TYR A 235 5.85 14.60 -6.57
C TYR A 235 6.16 14.29 -8.03
N ALA A 236 7.36 14.57 -8.54
CA ALA A 236 7.68 14.31 -9.94
C ALA A 236 7.74 12.80 -10.26
N HIS A 237 8.13 11.98 -9.27
CA HIS A 237 8.65 10.63 -9.49
C HIS A 237 7.60 9.53 -9.67
N LYS A 238 6.33 9.79 -9.31
CA LYS A 238 5.25 8.79 -9.45
C LYS A 238 4.93 8.49 -10.91
N SER A 239 4.98 9.51 -11.77
CA SER A 239 4.52 9.40 -13.16
C SER A 239 5.36 8.42 -14.00
N ASN A 240 6.68 8.43 -13.80
CA ASN A 240 7.63 7.61 -14.54
C ASN A 240 7.65 6.16 -14.07
N LEU A 241 7.64 5.91 -12.75
CA LEU A 241 7.54 4.53 -12.27
C LEU A 241 6.19 3.91 -12.65
N ALA A 242 5.09 4.64 -12.49
CA ALA A 242 3.77 4.17 -12.91
C ALA A 242 3.74 3.86 -14.41
N ALA A 243 4.38 4.67 -15.26
CA ALA A 243 4.52 4.40 -16.68
C ALA A 243 5.39 3.16 -16.98
N ALA A 244 6.48 2.95 -16.24
CA ALA A 244 7.34 1.77 -16.39
C ALA A 244 6.59 0.48 -15.99
N CYS A 245 5.91 0.49 -14.85
CA CYS A 245 5.08 -0.62 -14.39
C CYS A 245 3.89 -0.89 -15.33
N THR A 246 3.25 0.17 -15.83
CA THR A 246 2.17 0.06 -16.83
C THR A 246 2.69 -0.57 -18.12
N THR A 247 3.88 -0.17 -18.58
CA THR A 247 4.54 -0.74 -19.76
C THR A 247 4.82 -2.24 -19.57
N PHE A 248 5.32 -2.61 -18.39
CA PHE A 248 5.55 -4.00 -18.01
C PHE A 248 4.25 -4.83 -18.05
N LEU A 249 3.19 -4.33 -17.41
CA LEU A 249 1.86 -4.97 -17.39
C LEU A 249 1.22 -5.07 -18.79
N LEU A 250 1.40 -4.07 -19.65
CA LEU A 250 0.98 -4.12 -21.05
C LEU A 250 1.77 -5.19 -21.82
N GLY A 251 3.06 -5.33 -21.55
CA GLY A 251 3.89 -6.40 -22.12
C GLY A 251 3.36 -7.79 -21.75
N ILE A 252 2.99 -7.98 -20.47
CA ILE A 252 2.38 -9.22 -19.99
C ILE A 252 1.10 -9.51 -20.77
N ARG A 253 0.19 -8.53 -20.84
CA ARG A 253 -1.08 -8.67 -21.55
C ARG A 253 -0.91 -9.03 -23.02
N ARG A 254 0.04 -8.39 -23.72
CA ARG A 254 0.31 -8.65 -25.13
C ARG A 254 0.76 -10.08 -25.38
N LEU A 255 1.58 -10.63 -24.48
CA LEU A 255 2.04 -12.02 -24.58
C LEU A 255 0.95 -13.03 -24.21
N SER A 256 0.04 -12.69 -23.28
CA SER A 256 -1.12 -13.54 -22.94
C SER A 256 -2.20 -13.56 -24.02
N GLY A 257 -2.29 -12.51 -24.86
CA GLY A 257 -3.36 -12.31 -25.86
C GLY A 257 -3.17 -12.99 -27.22
N GLY A 258 -2.33 -14.03 -27.34
CA GLY A 258 -2.15 -14.78 -28.59
C GLY A 258 -3.48 -15.35 -29.13
N SER A 259 -3.68 -15.30 -30.45
CA SER A 259 -4.98 -15.33 -31.18
C SER A 259 -5.89 -16.55 -31.02
N SER A 260 -5.59 -17.48 -30.13
CA SER A 260 -6.46 -18.60 -29.77
C SER A 260 -7.09 -18.27 -28.42
N GLY A 261 -8.37 -17.89 -28.42
CA GLY A 261 -9.16 -17.40 -27.27
C GLY A 261 -9.31 -18.34 -26.06
N HIS A 262 -8.36 -19.26 -25.85
CA HIS A 262 -8.22 -20.13 -24.70
C HIS A 262 -6.97 -19.82 -23.84
N GLY A 263 -6.06 -18.95 -24.29
CA GLY A 263 -4.82 -18.64 -23.54
C GLY A 263 -4.97 -17.59 -22.43
N LEU A 264 -6.10 -16.88 -22.38
CA LEU A 264 -6.36 -15.89 -21.34
C LEU A 264 -6.72 -16.54 -20.00
N ASP A 265 -7.26 -17.76 -19.97
CA ASP A 265 -7.71 -18.42 -18.73
C ASP A 265 -6.57 -18.61 -17.70
N GLU A 266 -5.33 -18.90 -18.13
CA GLU A 266 -4.23 -19.16 -17.18
C GLU A 266 -3.76 -17.88 -16.45
N PHE A 267 -3.93 -16.70 -17.06
CA PHE A 267 -3.70 -15.41 -16.40
C PHE A 267 -4.99 -14.84 -15.80
N ASP A 268 -6.14 -15.17 -16.37
CA ASP A 268 -7.46 -14.72 -15.91
C ASP A 268 -7.88 -15.36 -14.59
N GLU A 269 -7.43 -16.59 -14.30
CA GLU A 269 -7.66 -17.26 -13.02
C GLU A 269 -6.66 -16.90 -11.92
N LEU A 270 -5.55 -16.22 -12.23
CA LEU A 270 -4.60 -15.79 -11.21
C LEU A 270 -5.16 -14.57 -10.47
N TYR A 271 -5.82 -14.85 -9.34
CA TYR A 271 -6.33 -13.97 -8.26
C TYR A 271 -5.34 -12.94 -7.69
N HIS A 272 -4.40 -12.42 -8.49
CA HIS A 272 -3.43 -11.48 -7.96
C HIS A 272 -4.07 -10.11 -7.74
N PRO A 273 -3.99 -9.53 -6.52
CA PRO A 273 -4.63 -8.26 -6.18
C PRO A 273 -4.31 -7.12 -7.14
N VAL A 274 -3.07 -7.09 -7.67
CA VAL A 274 -2.61 -6.08 -8.64
C VAL A 274 -3.57 -5.93 -9.82
N ARG A 275 -4.22 -7.00 -10.31
CA ARG A 275 -5.14 -6.85 -11.44
C ARG A 275 -6.32 -5.94 -11.14
N GLY A 276 -6.96 -6.12 -9.98
CA GLY A 276 -8.12 -5.30 -9.59
C GLY A 276 -7.71 -3.97 -8.96
N LEU A 277 -6.51 -3.89 -8.37
CA LEU A 277 -6.03 -2.68 -7.69
C LEU A 277 -5.31 -1.71 -8.63
N TRP A 278 -4.63 -2.19 -9.69
CA TRP A 278 -3.78 -1.40 -10.59
C TRP A 278 -4.56 -0.64 -11.68
N SER A 279 -5.60 0.09 -11.29
CA SER A 279 -6.52 0.77 -12.22
C SER A 279 -6.21 2.26 -12.42
N ILE A 280 -4.94 2.63 -12.31
CA ILE A 280 -4.51 4.03 -12.36
C ILE A 280 -4.60 4.61 -13.79
N ARG A 281 -4.73 3.80 -14.85
CA ARG A 281 -4.83 4.32 -16.23
C ARG A 281 -5.80 3.56 -17.12
N PRO A 282 -6.61 4.26 -17.94
CA PRO A 282 -7.54 3.66 -18.91
C PRO A 282 -6.85 2.80 -19.98
N ALA A 283 -5.53 2.93 -20.15
CA ALA A 283 -4.74 2.12 -21.08
C ALA A 283 -4.63 0.63 -20.69
N LEU A 284 -4.93 0.28 -19.43
CA LEU A 284 -5.01 -1.09 -18.95
C LEU A 284 -6.47 -1.43 -18.67
N PRO A 285 -7.28 -1.83 -19.66
CA PRO A 285 -8.66 -2.25 -19.43
C PRO A 285 -8.65 -3.65 -18.81
N PHE A 286 -8.27 -3.74 -17.53
CA PHE A 286 -8.46 -4.94 -16.71
C PHE A 286 -9.94 -5.04 -16.32
N GLY A 287 -10.82 -5.20 -17.31
CA GLY A 287 -12.28 -5.24 -17.12
C GLY A 287 -13.01 -4.01 -17.67
N ARG A 288 -14.34 -4.11 -17.70
CA ARG A 288 -15.24 -2.98 -17.94
C ARG A 288 -15.15 -2.05 -16.74
N MET A 289 -14.38 -0.97 -16.89
CA MET A 289 -14.06 0.00 -15.82
C MET A 289 -15.29 0.64 -15.16
N ASP A 290 -16.46 0.53 -15.79
CA ASP A 290 -17.71 1.16 -15.41
C ASP A 290 -18.63 0.28 -14.56
N GLN A 291 -18.47 -1.05 -14.60
CA GLN A 291 -19.32 -2.01 -13.87
C GLN A 291 -18.47 -2.86 -12.92
N ASP A 292 -18.89 -2.96 -11.65
CA ASP A 292 -18.29 -3.79 -10.59
C ASP A 292 -16.88 -3.40 -10.11
N ARG A 293 -16.35 -2.22 -10.48
CA ARG A 293 -15.02 -1.78 -10.02
C ARG A 293 -14.91 -1.77 -8.49
N CYS A 294 -15.91 -1.24 -7.80
CA CYS A 294 -15.94 -1.21 -6.33
C CYS A 294 -15.93 -2.64 -5.73
N ASP A 295 -16.78 -3.52 -6.25
CA ASP A 295 -16.85 -4.92 -5.83
C ASP A 295 -15.55 -5.69 -6.09
N GLN A 296 -14.92 -5.45 -7.24
CA GLN A 296 -13.65 -6.09 -7.58
C GLN A 296 -12.53 -5.63 -6.65
N ARG A 297 -12.38 -4.31 -6.45
CA ARG A 297 -11.36 -3.76 -5.52
C ARG A 297 -11.54 -4.31 -4.12
N ARG A 298 -12.78 -4.36 -3.62
CA ARG A 298 -13.11 -4.93 -2.32
C ARG A 298 -12.67 -6.39 -2.22
N LYS A 299 -13.04 -7.22 -3.20
CA LYS A 299 -12.64 -8.65 -3.25
C LYS A 299 -11.12 -8.81 -3.24
N MET A 300 -10.39 -7.94 -3.97
CA MET A 300 -8.94 -7.98 -3.99
C MET A 300 -8.33 -7.61 -2.65
N TRP A 301 -8.81 -6.54 -1.99
CA TRP A 301 -8.29 -6.13 -0.68
C TRP A 301 -8.50 -7.19 0.41
N VAL A 302 -9.57 -7.99 0.33
CA VAL A 302 -9.78 -9.13 1.25
C VAL A 302 -8.66 -10.18 1.14
N SER A 303 -8.00 -10.28 -0.01
CA SER A 303 -6.89 -11.22 -0.23
C SER A 303 -5.50 -10.64 0.04
N VAL A 304 -5.40 -9.36 0.40
CA VAL A 304 -4.15 -8.66 0.69
C VAL A 304 -3.83 -8.75 2.18
N GLU A 305 -2.54 -8.84 2.53
CA GLU A 305 -2.10 -8.88 3.92
C GLU A 305 -2.42 -7.56 4.64
N THR A 306 -2.75 -7.65 5.93
CA THR A 306 -3.09 -6.48 6.75
C THR A 306 -1.95 -5.45 6.82
N SER A 307 -0.69 -5.91 6.77
CA SER A 307 0.51 -5.07 6.70
C SER A 307 0.50 -4.16 5.46
N ASP A 308 0.16 -4.70 4.29
CA ASP A 308 0.08 -3.93 3.03
C ASP A 308 -1.08 -2.92 3.07
N ILE A 309 -2.20 -3.26 3.69
CA ILE A 309 -3.33 -2.34 3.92
C ILE A 309 -2.89 -1.18 4.83
N GLN A 310 -2.18 -1.48 5.92
CA GLN A 310 -1.63 -0.45 6.82
C GLN A 310 -0.65 0.48 6.09
N TRP A 311 0.20 -0.07 5.22
CA TRP A 311 1.08 0.70 4.35
C TRP A 311 0.30 1.57 3.38
N ARG A 312 -0.76 1.05 2.75
CA ARG A 312 -1.64 1.83 1.87
C ARG A 312 -2.24 3.04 2.58
N ILE A 313 -2.80 2.84 3.77
CA ILE A 313 -3.43 3.90 4.56
C ILE A 313 -2.41 4.97 4.97
N SER A 314 -1.22 4.53 5.41
CA SER A 314 -0.15 5.44 5.86
C SER A 314 0.40 6.24 4.68
N SER A 315 0.67 5.56 3.55
CA SER A 315 1.14 6.21 2.34
C SER A 315 0.13 7.21 1.78
N ALA A 316 -1.16 6.87 1.83
CA ALA A 316 -2.24 7.79 1.48
C ALA A 316 -2.27 9.01 2.42
N TYR A 317 -2.13 8.81 3.73
CA TYR A 317 -2.15 9.90 4.69
C TYR A 317 -1.02 10.92 4.44
N ASP A 318 0.24 10.47 4.41
CA ASP A 318 1.32 11.44 4.20
C ASP A 318 1.33 11.98 2.76
N MET A 319 0.72 11.28 1.80
CA MET A 319 0.45 11.89 0.49
C MET A 319 -0.49 13.09 0.65
N LEU A 320 -1.64 12.91 1.31
CA LEU A 320 -2.67 13.94 1.48
C LEU A 320 -2.16 15.15 2.27
N ILE A 321 -1.31 14.95 3.29
CA ILE A 321 -0.74 16.05 4.08
C ILE A 321 0.21 16.90 3.25
N ASN A 322 1.06 16.26 2.45
CA ASN A 322 2.18 16.97 1.84
C ASN A 322 1.80 17.60 0.48
N SER A 323 0.64 17.27 -0.10
CA SER A 323 0.33 17.56 -1.51
C SER A 323 -0.74 18.63 -1.75
N GLU A 324 -0.54 19.47 -2.76
CA GLU A 324 -1.64 20.14 -3.48
C GLU A 324 -2.40 19.10 -4.34
N LEU A 325 -3.39 18.42 -3.75
CA LEU A 325 -4.09 17.26 -4.34
C LEU A 325 -4.48 17.45 -5.82
N GLU A 326 -5.07 18.61 -6.14
CA GLU A 326 -5.70 18.86 -7.44
C GLU A 326 -4.69 19.03 -8.58
N ARG A 327 -3.44 19.41 -8.29
CA ARG A 327 -2.42 19.60 -9.33
C ARG A 327 -1.73 18.31 -9.74
N VAL A 328 -1.77 17.30 -8.87
CA VAL A 328 -0.87 16.14 -8.97
C VAL A 328 -1.59 14.86 -9.38
N PHE A 329 -2.86 14.69 -8.97
CA PHE A 329 -3.54 13.41 -9.13
C PHE A 329 -4.64 13.43 -10.18
N ASP A 330 -4.66 12.37 -11.00
CA ASP A 330 -5.80 12.07 -11.86
C ASP A 330 -7.02 11.75 -10.97
N GLY A 331 -8.21 12.23 -11.37
CA GLY A 331 -9.47 11.94 -10.68
C GLY A 331 -9.73 10.44 -10.54
N ALA A 332 -9.25 9.61 -11.48
CA ALA A 332 -9.33 8.15 -11.37
C ALA A 332 -8.55 7.59 -10.17
N PHE A 333 -7.35 8.13 -9.90
CA PHE A 333 -6.55 7.71 -8.75
C PHE A 333 -7.20 8.15 -7.43
N LEU A 334 -7.67 9.40 -7.36
CA LEU A 334 -8.36 9.91 -6.17
C LEU A 334 -9.64 9.13 -5.89
N PHE A 335 -10.35 8.70 -6.93
CA PHE A 335 -11.51 7.82 -6.79
C PHE A 335 -11.14 6.45 -6.21
N ASP A 336 -10.10 5.78 -6.73
CA ASP A 336 -9.63 4.52 -6.17
C ASP A 336 -9.20 4.67 -4.71
N LEU A 337 -8.50 5.75 -4.39
CA LEU A 337 -8.11 6.05 -3.02
C LEU A 337 -9.32 6.28 -2.11
N LEU A 338 -10.35 7.00 -2.58
CA LEU A 338 -11.58 7.21 -1.84
C LEU A 338 -12.28 5.87 -1.56
N ILE A 339 -12.39 4.98 -2.54
CA ILE A 339 -12.96 3.63 -2.35
C ILE A 339 -12.18 2.88 -1.28
N ASP A 340 -10.85 2.85 -1.38
CA ASP A 340 -9.99 2.15 -0.43
C ASP A 340 -10.24 2.65 1.00
N LEU A 341 -10.22 3.98 1.19
CA LEU A 341 -10.39 4.59 2.50
C LEU A 341 -11.78 4.38 3.07
N ILE A 342 -12.84 4.40 2.26
CA ILE A 342 -14.21 4.08 2.71
C ILE A 342 -14.31 2.62 3.14
N GLU A 343 -13.87 1.68 2.30
CA GLU A 343 -13.93 0.23 2.58
C GLU A 343 -13.10 -0.12 3.81
N PHE A 344 -11.91 0.47 3.99
CA PHE A 344 -11.10 0.25 5.19
C PHE A 344 -11.72 0.86 6.44
N SER A 345 -12.28 2.07 6.35
CA SER A 345 -12.93 2.75 7.48
C SER A 345 -14.19 2.02 7.95
N GLY A 346 -14.94 1.42 7.03
CA GLY A 346 -16.14 0.63 7.31
C GLY A 346 -15.90 -0.87 7.43
N SER A 347 -14.64 -1.34 7.44
CA SER A 347 -14.35 -2.77 7.50
C SER A 347 -14.71 -3.36 8.87
N ALA A 348 -15.27 -4.58 8.85
CA ALA A 348 -15.49 -5.40 10.03
C ALA A 348 -14.32 -6.35 10.33
N ALA A 349 -13.44 -6.55 9.35
CA ALA A 349 -12.39 -7.57 9.38
C ALA A 349 -11.03 -7.01 9.80
N LEU A 350 -10.86 -5.69 9.75
CA LEU A 350 -9.64 -5.00 10.15
C LEU A 350 -9.70 -4.63 11.62
N GLU A 351 -8.52 -4.53 12.25
CA GLU A 351 -8.40 -4.00 13.61
C GLU A 351 -8.89 -2.55 13.68
N GLU A 352 -9.53 -2.17 14.79
CA GLU A 352 -10.08 -0.82 14.97
C GLU A 352 -9.05 0.29 14.75
N ALA A 353 -7.81 0.09 15.20
CA ALA A 353 -6.72 1.05 15.00
C ALA A 353 -6.45 1.31 13.50
N ILE A 354 -6.63 0.32 12.63
CA ILE A 354 -6.44 0.45 11.18
C ILE A 354 -7.63 1.21 10.59
N CYS A 355 -8.86 0.85 10.97
CA CYS A 355 -10.09 1.51 10.53
C CYS A 355 -10.07 3.01 10.88
N PHE A 356 -9.63 3.35 12.09
CA PHE A 356 -9.49 4.74 12.52
C PHE A 356 -8.43 5.52 11.73
N ARG A 357 -7.29 4.89 11.41
CA ARG A 357 -6.29 5.52 10.53
C ARG A 357 -6.84 5.76 9.13
N ALA A 358 -7.61 4.82 8.59
CA ALA A 358 -8.27 5.00 7.30
C ALA A 358 -9.30 6.13 7.35
N LEU A 359 -10.09 6.21 8.42
CA LEU A 359 -11.11 7.24 8.62
C LEU A 359 -10.48 8.63 8.69
N ARG A 360 -9.32 8.74 9.34
CA ARG A 360 -8.51 9.96 9.35
C ARG A 360 -8.08 10.38 7.95
N SER A 361 -7.51 9.45 7.18
CA SER A 361 -7.10 9.73 5.81
C SER A 361 -8.30 10.08 4.93
N LEU A 362 -9.45 9.44 5.15
CA LEU A 362 -10.70 9.75 4.47
C LEU A 362 -11.12 11.19 4.77
N HIS A 363 -11.14 11.59 6.03
CA HIS A 363 -11.45 12.95 6.42
C HIS A 363 -10.52 13.97 5.74
N GLN A 364 -9.20 13.75 5.76
CA GLN A 364 -8.26 14.64 5.09
C GLN A 364 -8.56 14.75 3.58
N LEU A 365 -8.80 13.62 2.91
CA LEU A 365 -9.16 13.60 1.50
C LEU A 365 -10.44 14.40 1.21
N LEU A 366 -11.45 14.30 2.08
CA LEU A 366 -12.71 15.03 1.94
C LEU A 366 -12.52 16.53 2.20
N ALA A 367 -11.74 16.90 3.21
CA ALA A 367 -11.45 18.30 3.54
C ALA A 367 -10.69 19.01 2.40
N GLU A 368 -9.65 18.37 1.86
CA GLU A 368 -8.84 18.89 0.74
C GLU A 368 -9.64 19.02 -0.56
N SER A 369 -10.73 18.26 -0.71
CA SER A 369 -11.55 18.34 -1.92
C SER A 369 -12.35 19.64 -2.04
N GLY A 370 -12.40 20.47 -0.98
CA GLY A 370 -12.92 21.85 -0.94
C GLY A 370 -14.42 22.02 -1.21
N SER A 371 -15.05 21.07 -1.89
CA SER A 371 -16.46 21.10 -2.27
C SER A 371 -17.03 19.69 -2.38
N PRO A 372 -18.23 19.44 -1.83
CA PRO A 372 -19.02 18.24 -2.12
C PRO A 372 -19.40 18.09 -3.60
N LYS A 373 -19.15 19.09 -4.45
CA LYS A 373 -19.29 18.98 -5.92
C LYS A 373 -17.99 18.56 -6.62
N GLY A 374 -16.86 18.60 -5.92
CA GLY A 374 -15.55 18.23 -6.44
C GLY A 374 -15.36 16.73 -6.58
N ILE A 375 -14.10 16.32 -6.77
CA ILE A 375 -13.70 14.93 -7.03
C ILE A 375 -14.17 13.99 -5.92
N GLY A 376 -14.10 14.42 -4.65
CA GLY A 376 -14.58 13.62 -3.51
C GLY A 376 -16.07 13.28 -3.63
N GLY A 377 -16.92 14.27 -3.88
CA GLY A 377 -18.37 14.05 -4.01
C GLY A 377 -18.77 13.24 -5.24
N TRP A 378 -18.10 13.48 -6.38
CA TRP A 378 -18.29 12.64 -7.56
C TRP A 378 -17.88 11.18 -7.28
N GLY A 379 -16.71 10.98 -6.66
CA GLY A 379 -16.20 9.67 -6.30
C GLY A 379 -17.15 8.93 -5.35
N LEU A 380 -17.70 9.59 -4.34
CA LEU A 380 -18.66 8.94 -3.44
C LEU A 380 -19.92 8.48 -4.17
N ARG A 381 -20.46 9.35 -5.01
CA ARG A 381 -21.64 9.01 -5.81
C ARG A 381 -21.37 7.80 -6.68
N MET A 382 -20.20 7.75 -7.31
CA MET A 382 -19.78 6.58 -8.09
C MET A 382 -19.67 5.33 -7.23
N TYR A 383 -19.05 5.42 -6.05
CA TYR A 383 -18.96 4.31 -5.08
C TYR A 383 -20.35 3.78 -4.70
N MET A 384 -21.29 4.67 -4.38
CA MET A 384 -22.67 4.31 -4.02
C MET A 384 -23.42 3.64 -5.16
N ASN A 385 -23.27 4.16 -6.37
CA ASN A 385 -23.94 3.62 -7.55
C ASN A 385 -23.40 2.24 -7.96
N GLN A 386 -22.14 1.94 -7.62
CA GLN A 386 -21.46 0.68 -7.97
C GLN A 386 -21.39 -0.33 -6.83
N THR A 387 -21.93 -0.01 -5.65
CA THR A 387 -21.86 -0.87 -4.46
C THR A 387 -23.23 -1.41 -4.12
N PRO A 388 -23.38 -2.73 -3.85
CA PRO A 388 -24.64 -3.30 -3.40
C PRO A 388 -25.20 -2.58 -2.16
N PRO A 389 -26.50 -2.22 -2.13
CA PRO A 389 -27.07 -1.41 -1.05
C PRO A 389 -26.85 -1.96 0.37
N ASP A 390 -26.90 -3.28 0.54
CA ASP A 390 -26.68 -3.92 1.85
C ASP A 390 -25.23 -3.79 2.32
N HIS A 391 -24.26 -3.90 1.41
CA HIS A 391 -22.85 -3.69 1.72
C HIS A 391 -22.59 -2.23 2.05
N LEU A 392 -23.12 -1.33 1.22
CA LEU A 392 -23.03 0.11 1.44
C LEU A 392 -23.57 0.49 2.84
N ARG A 393 -24.74 -0.05 3.21
CA ARG A 393 -25.33 0.15 4.53
C ARG A 393 -24.41 -0.34 5.64
N GLY A 394 -23.83 -1.54 5.51
CA GLY A 394 -22.90 -2.08 6.50
C GLY A 394 -21.63 -1.25 6.69
N VAL A 395 -21.05 -0.77 5.58
CA VAL A 395 -19.85 0.10 5.60
C VAL A 395 -20.15 1.43 6.27
N PHE A 396 -21.20 2.12 5.84
CA PHE A 396 -21.57 3.44 6.40
C PHE A 396 -22.00 3.35 7.87
N PHE A 397 -22.75 2.31 8.24
CA PHE A 397 -23.13 2.07 9.62
C PHE A 397 -21.91 2.02 10.54
N ARG A 398 -20.88 1.25 10.16
CA ARG A 398 -19.64 1.12 10.93
C ARG A 398 -18.81 2.41 10.97
N ILE A 399 -18.82 3.18 9.88
CA ILE A 399 -18.20 4.50 9.87
C ILE A 399 -18.91 5.42 10.89
N VAL A 400 -20.24 5.42 10.93
CA VAL A 400 -21.03 6.20 11.90
C VAL A 400 -20.77 5.74 13.33
N GLU A 401 -20.77 4.43 13.61
CA GLU A 401 -20.42 3.88 14.95
C GLU A 401 -19.02 4.32 15.41
N ARG A 402 -18.05 4.36 14.49
CA ARG A 402 -16.68 4.80 14.78
C ARG A 402 -16.60 6.30 15.02
N LEU A 403 -17.34 7.11 14.24
CA LEU A 403 -17.45 8.55 14.47
C LEU A 403 -18.13 8.85 15.82
N LEU A 404 -19.16 8.08 16.19
CA LEU A 404 -19.81 8.13 17.50
C LEU A 404 -18.82 7.82 18.63
N THR A 405 -18.06 6.73 18.47
CA THR A 405 -17.03 6.35 19.44
C THR A 405 -15.99 7.47 19.61
N LEU A 406 -15.58 8.12 18.52
CA LEU A 406 -14.67 9.25 18.58
C LEU A 406 -15.29 10.46 19.28
N SER A 407 -16.58 10.74 19.04
CA SER A 407 -17.24 11.87 19.67
C SER A 407 -17.46 11.67 21.17
N GLU A 408 -17.69 10.43 21.62
CA GLU A 408 -17.84 10.10 23.03
C GLU A 408 -16.50 10.07 23.80
N LEU A 409 -15.41 9.63 23.15
CA LEU A 409 -14.09 9.56 23.77
C LEU A 409 -13.56 10.92 24.23
N GLU A 410 -13.85 12.00 23.50
CA GLU A 410 -13.45 13.36 23.89
C GLU A 410 -14.14 13.85 25.17
N TYR A 411 -15.37 13.43 25.43
CA TYR A 411 -16.15 13.93 26.56
C TYR A 411 -15.66 13.38 27.91
N THR A 412 -14.84 12.33 27.88
CA THR A 412 -14.37 11.64 29.09
C THR A 412 -12.89 11.87 29.34
N HIS A 413 -12.52 13.11 29.64
CA HIS A 413 -11.15 13.50 30.08
C HIS A 413 -10.62 12.72 31.32
N SER A 414 -11.39 11.81 31.92
CA SER A 414 -11.00 10.97 33.06
C SER A 414 -10.74 9.49 32.72
N THR A 415 -10.99 9.04 31.48
CA THR A 415 -10.87 7.60 31.16
C THR A 415 -9.44 7.24 30.77
N SER A 416 -8.81 6.40 31.61
CA SER A 416 -7.46 5.82 31.48
C SER A 416 -6.98 5.62 30.03
N GLY A 417 -6.21 6.61 29.54
CA GLY A 417 -5.16 6.67 28.51
C GLY A 417 -5.01 5.64 27.40
N LYS A 418 -5.27 4.34 27.56
CA LYS A 418 -4.74 3.31 26.65
C LYS A 418 -5.39 3.25 25.26
N HIS A 419 -6.69 3.48 25.14
CA HIS A 419 -7.38 3.45 23.83
C HIS A 419 -7.17 4.75 23.05
N VAL A 420 -7.21 5.87 23.76
CA VAL A 420 -6.89 7.21 23.26
C VAL A 420 -5.42 7.27 22.84
N GLU A 421 -4.48 6.84 23.69
CA GLU A 421 -3.07 6.71 23.33
C GLU A 421 -2.88 5.78 22.14
N GLN A 422 -3.60 4.67 21.97
CA GLN A 422 -3.43 3.85 20.76
C GLN A 422 -3.94 4.53 19.49
N PHE A 423 -4.93 5.41 19.59
CA PHE A 423 -5.38 6.23 18.47
C PHE A 423 -4.34 7.32 18.13
N TYR A 424 -3.83 8.03 19.14
CA TYR A 424 -2.92 9.18 18.96
C TYR A 424 -1.42 8.85 18.94
N LYS A 425 -0.95 7.74 19.53
CA LYS A 425 0.48 7.31 19.54
C LYS A 425 1.01 7.02 18.15
N PHE A 426 0.12 6.75 17.19
CA PHE A 426 0.47 6.58 15.78
C PHE A 426 0.18 7.82 14.93
N CYS A 427 -0.49 8.83 15.49
CA CYS A 427 -0.54 10.18 14.97
C CYS A 427 0.71 10.89 15.49
N CYS A 428 1.82 10.88 14.74
CA CYS A 428 3.05 11.66 14.98
C CYS A 428 3.25 12.15 16.44
N PRO A 429 4.18 11.59 17.24
CA PRO A 429 4.31 11.86 18.68
C PRO A 429 4.40 13.35 19.11
N GLN A 430 4.55 14.26 18.16
CA GLN A 430 4.67 15.70 18.32
C GLN A 430 3.36 16.49 18.08
N ALA A 431 2.25 15.86 17.65
CA ALA A 431 1.02 16.56 17.21
C ALA A 431 -0.22 16.28 18.07
N PHE A 432 -0.03 15.89 19.34
CA PHE A 432 -1.14 15.55 20.25
C PHE A 432 -2.06 16.75 20.56
N GLU A 433 -1.55 17.98 20.53
CA GLU A 433 -2.32 19.16 20.95
C GLU A 433 -3.21 19.76 19.83
N ASP A 434 -2.93 19.46 18.56
CA ASP A 434 -3.60 20.07 17.39
C ASP A 434 -4.20 19.05 16.41
N CYS A 435 -4.48 17.81 16.84
CA CYS A 435 -4.99 16.80 15.91
C CYS A 435 -6.39 17.22 15.41
N PRO A 436 -6.57 17.59 14.12
CA PRO A 436 -7.80 18.18 13.60
C PRO A 436 -8.96 17.16 13.51
N LEU A 437 -8.76 15.95 14.01
CA LEU A 437 -9.65 14.83 13.78
C LEU A 437 -10.84 14.74 14.73
N THR A 438 -10.89 15.56 15.77
CA THR A 438 -11.78 15.22 16.88
C THR A 438 -13.16 15.84 16.72
N LYS A 439 -13.24 17.18 16.65
CA LYS A 439 -14.52 17.89 16.47
C LYS A 439 -14.84 18.18 15.01
N ASN A 440 -13.86 18.64 14.26
CA ASN A 440 -14.07 19.09 12.87
C ASN A 440 -14.24 17.93 11.90
N ALA A 441 -13.70 16.73 12.19
CA ALA A 441 -13.85 15.59 11.29
C ALA A 441 -15.23 14.96 11.30
N VAL A 442 -15.82 14.78 12.49
CA VAL A 442 -17.19 14.30 12.64
C VAL A 442 -18.16 15.24 11.92
N VAL A 443 -18.03 16.54 12.20
CA VAL A 443 -18.85 17.59 11.57
C VAL A 443 -18.66 17.63 10.05
N SER A 444 -17.41 17.55 9.55
CA SER A 444 -17.13 17.54 8.10
C SER A 444 -17.69 16.31 7.41
N PHE A 445 -17.62 15.14 8.05
CA PHE A 445 -18.21 13.91 7.51
C PHE A 445 -19.73 14.00 7.46
N ILE A 446 -20.37 14.47 8.54
CA ILE A 446 -21.82 14.69 8.60
C ILE A 446 -22.26 15.65 7.50
N TYR A 447 -21.60 16.80 7.37
CA TYR A 447 -21.87 17.79 6.32
C TYR A 447 -21.85 17.14 4.94
N TRP A 448 -20.78 16.40 4.68
CA TRP A 448 -20.55 15.82 3.37
C TRP A 448 -21.52 14.69 3.06
N ALA A 449 -21.82 13.81 4.03
CA ALA A 449 -22.82 12.77 3.91
C ALA A 449 -24.22 13.36 3.66
N ALA A 450 -24.58 14.42 4.39
CA ALA A 450 -25.84 15.13 4.21
C ALA A 450 -25.95 15.73 2.80
N GLU A 451 -24.93 16.46 2.34
CA GLU A 451 -24.93 17.08 1.01
C GLU A 451 -24.95 16.04 -0.13
N GLN A 452 -24.29 14.89 0.02
CA GLN A 452 -24.43 13.80 -0.96
C GLN A 452 -25.82 13.16 -0.92
N SER A 453 -26.43 13.06 0.27
CA SER A 453 -27.73 12.41 0.43
C SER A 453 -28.85 13.17 -0.28
N ARG A 454 -28.79 14.51 -0.30
CA ARG A 454 -29.71 15.36 -1.07
C ARG A 454 -29.79 15.01 -2.55
N ARG A 455 -28.73 14.40 -3.07
CA ARG A 455 -28.57 14.09 -4.50
C ARG A 455 -28.69 12.60 -4.79
N ASN A 456 -28.95 11.78 -3.78
CA ASN A 456 -29.03 10.32 -3.88
C ASN A 456 -30.06 9.78 -2.89
N ASP A 457 -31.26 9.49 -3.39
CA ASP A 457 -32.39 9.00 -2.58
C ASP A 457 -32.07 7.70 -1.83
N ALA A 458 -31.22 6.84 -2.38
CA ALA A 458 -30.81 5.60 -1.73
C ALA A 458 -29.92 5.88 -0.51
N LEU A 459 -28.95 6.80 -0.66
CA LEU A 459 -28.13 7.26 0.46
C LEU A 459 -28.98 7.95 1.53
N HIS A 460 -29.90 8.81 1.09
CA HIS A 460 -30.81 9.52 1.98
C HIS A 460 -31.69 8.56 2.77
N GLY A 461 -32.33 7.59 2.12
CA GLY A 461 -33.11 6.56 2.80
C GLY A 461 -32.28 5.71 3.74
N MET A 462 -31.02 5.42 3.39
CA MET A 462 -30.11 4.64 4.23
C MET A 462 -29.69 5.40 5.49
N LEU A 463 -29.28 6.66 5.37
CA LEU A 463 -28.86 7.49 6.51
C LEU A 463 -30.06 7.84 7.40
N ARG A 464 -31.24 8.04 6.81
CA ARG A 464 -32.48 8.32 7.55
C ARG A 464 -32.92 7.17 8.46
N LEU A 465 -32.74 5.93 8.03
CA LEU A 465 -33.19 4.75 8.79
C LEU A 465 -32.23 4.35 9.92
N GLN A 466 -31.09 5.02 10.06
CA GLN A 466 -30.10 4.69 11.07
C GLN A 466 -30.24 5.61 12.28
N THR A 467 -30.71 5.04 13.40
CA THR A 467 -30.79 5.72 14.71
C THR A 467 -29.44 6.35 15.11
N HIS A 468 -28.34 5.70 14.72
CA HIS A 468 -26.99 6.11 15.04
C HIS A 468 -26.58 7.43 14.37
N VAL A 469 -27.24 7.85 13.28
CA VAL A 469 -27.00 9.18 12.68
C VAL A 469 -27.59 10.27 13.57
N VAL A 470 -28.75 10.02 14.20
CA VAL A 470 -29.34 10.94 15.18
C VAL A 470 -28.45 11.02 16.42
N ASP A 471 -28.03 9.87 16.95
CA ASP A 471 -27.10 9.81 18.08
C ASP A 471 -25.80 10.57 17.77
N LEU A 472 -25.31 10.47 16.52
CA LEU A 472 -24.10 11.17 16.07
C LEU A 472 -24.31 12.68 16.01
N LEU A 473 -25.46 13.14 15.50
CA LEU A 473 -25.82 14.56 15.48
C LEU A 473 -25.97 15.11 16.90
N GLU A 474 -26.63 14.37 17.79
CA GLU A 474 -26.78 14.75 19.20
C GLU A 474 -25.44 14.81 19.91
N SER A 475 -24.58 13.79 19.71
CA SER A 475 -23.23 13.78 20.26
C SER A 475 -22.40 14.93 19.71
N ALA A 476 -22.53 15.25 18.42
CA ALA A 476 -21.79 16.36 17.81
C ALA A 476 -22.31 17.74 18.26
N ALA A 477 -23.60 17.88 18.57
CA ALA A 477 -24.18 19.11 19.08
C ALA A 477 -23.62 19.50 20.46
N LYS A 478 -23.23 18.52 21.28
CA LYS A 478 -22.54 18.75 22.56
C LYS A 478 -21.18 19.44 22.39
N PHE A 479 -20.59 19.46 21.20
CA PHE A 479 -19.35 20.20 20.93
C PHE A 479 -19.54 21.71 20.73
N VAL A 480 -20.78 22.16 20.54
CA VAL A 480 -21.07 23.57 20.26
C VAL A 480 -21.23 24.34 21.56
N THR A 481 -21.70 23.69 22.65
CA THR A 481 -21.94 24.35 23.94
C THR A 481 -20.65 24.96 24.50
N PRO A 482 -20.54 26.30 24.63
CA PRO A 482 -19.42 26.93 25.29
C PRO A 482 -19.38 26.43 26.73
N ASP A 483 -18.18 26.07 27.17
CA ASP A 483 -17.92 25.42 28.45
C ASP A 483 -18.03 26.45 29.59
N GLY A 484 -19.25 26.98 29.84
CA GLY A 484 -19.60 27.85 30.97
C GLY A 484 -18.69 29.06 31.25
N GLY A 485 -17.87 29.48 30.28
CA GLY A 485 -16.83 30.50 30.44
C GLY A 485 -17.42 31.90 30.45
N ASP A 486 -17.01 32.70 31.44
CA ASP A 486 -17.39 34.08 31.72
C ASP A 486 -17.57 34.95 30.45
N ASP A 487 -18.76 35.52 30.26
CA ASP A 487 -19.30 36.21 29.07
C ASP A 487 -18.56 37.51 28.64
N THR A 488 -17.31 37.71 29.06
CA THR A 488 -16.62 39.01 28.96
C THR A 488 -15.40 39.04 28.04
N LEU A 489 -15.07 37.96 27.32
CA LEU A 489 -13.96 37.94 26.36
C LEU A 489 -14.41 38.22 24.91
N PRO A 490 -13.64 39.01 24.14
CA PRO A 490 -13.96 39.35 22.75
C PRO A 490 -13.91 38.11 21.84
N PHE A 491 -14.80 38.08 20.84
CA PHE A 491 -14.95 37.00 19.86
C PHE A 491 -13.61 36.39 19.42
N THR A 492 -13.37 35.15 19.82
CA THR A 492 -12.14 34.41 19.51
C THR A 492 -12.31 33.61 18.23
N VAL A 493 -11.22 33.04 17.70
CA VAL A 493 -11.26 32.11 16.55
C VAL A 493 -12.20 30.92 16.81
N GLU A 494 -12.39 30.53 18.07
CA GLU A 494 -13.29 29.45 18.49
C GLU A 494 -14.77 29.77 18.20
N ASP A 495 -15.16 31.05 18.22
CA ASP A 495 -16.55 31.45 17.99
C ASP A 495 -16.99 31.27 16.52
N GLN A 496 -16.04 31.47 15.60
CA GLN A 496 -16.25 31.24 14.17
C GLN A 496 -16.39 29.74 13.86
N ASP A 497 -15.55 28.91 14.49
CA ASP A 497 -15.63 27.45 14.40
C ASP A 497 -16.96 26.93 14.97
N ASN A 498 -17.40 27.43 16.11
CA ASN A 498 -18.68 27.04 16.71
C ASN A 498 -19.88 27.47 15.86
N ALA A 499 -19.82 28.64 15.21
CA ALA A 499 -20.83 29.08 14.25
C ALA A 499 -20.88 28.19 13.00
N TYR A 500 -19.73 27.78 12.48
CA TYR A 500 -19.66 26.84 11.37
C TYR A 500 -20.25 25.47 11.75
N ARG A 501 -19.86 24.92 12.91
CA ARG A 501 -20.38 23.64 13.41
C ARG A 501 -21.89 23.67 13.60
N ALA A 502 -22.43 24.72 14.21
CA ALA A 502 -23.88 24.87 14.37
C ALA A 502 -24.61 24.90 13.02
N LYS A 503 -24.09 25.63 12.03
CA LYS A 503 -24.66 25.66 10.67
C LYS A 503 -24.63 24.30 9.99
N VAL A 504 -23.53 23.56 10.13
CA VAL A 504 -23.40 22.21 9.57
C VAL A 504 -24.38 21.25 10.22
N LEU A 505 -24.50 21.28 11.55
CA LEU A 505 -25.41 20.42 12.29
C LEU A 505 -26.87 20.75 11.99
N ALA A 506 -27.23 22.04 11.92
CA ALA A 506 -28.57 22.47 11.50
C ALA A 506 -28.91 21.97 10.09
N PHE A 507 -27.96 22.10 9.17
CA PHE A 507 -28.10 21.63 7.79
C PHE A 507 -28.27 20.10 7.73
N ALA A 508 -27.46 19.35 8.47
CA ALA A 508 -27.57 17.90 8.51
C ALA A 508 -28.87 17.45 9.18
N TRP A 509 -29.29 18.12 10.25
CA TRP A 509 -30.57 17.91 10.92
C TRP A 509 -31.74 18.12 9.96
N GLU A 510 -31.72 19.22 9.20
CA GLU A 510 -32.73 19.51 8.18
C GLU A 510 -32.81 18.40 7.15
N ILE A 511 -31.66 17.93 6.66
CA ILE A 511 -31.62 16.91 5.61
C ILE A 511 -32.03 15.54 6.12
N PHE A 512 -31.54 15.11 7.28
CA PHE A 512 -31.82 13.75 7.75
C PHE A 512 -33.23 13.60 8.35
N LEU A 513 -33.83 14.69 8.84
CA LEU A 513 -35.09 14.64 9.58
C LEU A 513 -36.28 15.30 8.87
N GLN A 514 -36.09 16.00 7.74
CA GLN A 514 -37.21 16.43 6.90
C GLN A 514 -37.89 15.23 6.22
N LEU A 515 -38.80 14.58 6.94
CA LEU A 515 -40.01 13.89 6.44
C LEU A 515 -40.84 13.25 7.57
N ASP A 516 -40.59 13.57 8.84
CA ASP A 516 -41.65 13.44 9.83
C ASP A 516 -42.43 14.76 9.88
N PRO A 517 -43.59 14.86 9.21
CA PRO A 517 -44.41 16.07 9.25
C PRO A 517 -44.88 16.39 10.67
N ASP A 518 -45.03 15.40 11.55
CA ASP A 518 -45.42 15.61 12.95
C ASP A 518 -44.24 16.17 13.76
N LEU A 519 -43.03 15.67 13.51
CA LEU A 519 -41.82 16.27 14.07
C LEU A 519 -41.64 17.69 13.55
N ARG A 520 -41.77 17.92 12.23
CA ARG A 520 -41.73 19.26 11.60
C ARG A 520 -42.77 20.20 12.21
N ILE A 521 -43.99 19.75 12.44
CA ILE A 521 -45.03 20.54 13.10
C ILE A 521 -44.60 20.83 14.54
N GLN A 522 -44.05 19.87 15.29
CA GLN A 522 -43.51 20.14 16.62
C GLN A 522 -42.33 21.15 16.60
N ILE A 523 -41.44 21.08 15.58
CA ILE A 523 -40.32 22.02 15.38
C ILE A 523 -40.83 23.44 15.07
N VAL A 524 -41.80 23.56 14.15
CA VAL A 524 -42.34 24.83 13.65
C VAL A 524 -43.34 25.47 14.62
N SER A 525 -43.98 24.67 15.48
CA SER A 525 -44.95 25.15 16.47
C SER A 525 -44.31 25.66 17.77
N ALA A 526 -43.00 25.46 17.95
CA ALA A 526 -42.28 26.02 19.08
C ALA A 526 -42.23 27.55 18.92
N PRO A 527 -42.74 28.35 19.88
CA PRO A 527 -42.84 29.79 19.73
C PRO A 527 -41.45 30.43 19.70
N LEU A 528 -41.12 31.10 18.59
CA LEU A 528 -39.91 31.89 18.42
C LEU A 528 -40.16 33.36 18.81
N PRO A 529 -39.23 34.04 19.49
CA PRO A 529 -39.30 35.47 19.75
C PRO A 529 -38.67 36.27 18.60
N HIS A 530 -39.53 37.02 17.90
CA HIS A 530 -39.30 38.25 17.13
C HIS A 530 -38.33 38.32 15.93
N GLU A 531 -38.64 39.33 15.10
CA GLU A 531 -38.29 39.60 13.71
C GLU A 531 -36.88 40.21 13.53
N ASP A 532 -36.00 39.54 12.79
CA ASP A 532 -35.15 40.15 11.75
C ASP A 532 -34.31 39.05 11.03
N TRP A 533 -34.72 38.68 9.83
CA TRP A 533 -34.38 37.37 9.24
C TRP A 533 -32.98 37.24 8.61
N ASP A 534 -32.35 38.34 8.21
CA ASP A 534 -31.15 38.25 7.35
C ASP A 534 -29.80 38.29 8.11
N LEU A 535 -29.78 38.77 9.36
CA LEU A 535 -28.62 38.60 10.25
C LEU A 535 -28.77 37.40 11.21
N HIS A 536 -29.99 36.89 11.42
CA HIS A 536 -30.27 35.82 12.38
C HIS A 536 -30.13 34.39 11.86
N ALA A 537 -30.01 34.11 10.56
CA ALA A 537 -29.92 32.72 10.09
C ALA A 537 -28.71 31.94 10.67
N ALA A 538 -27.66 32.65 11.11
CA ALA A 538 -26.50 32.08 11.80
C ALA A 538 -26.72 31.86 13.31
N ASP A 539 -27.41 32.78 13.99
CA ASP A 539 -27.65 32.75 15.44
C ASP A 539 -28.92 31.97 15.82
N ALA A 540 -29.96 32.00 14.97
CA ALA A 540 -31.17 31.18 15.10
C ALA A 540 -30.86 29.69 14.92
N GLY A 541 -29.89 29.32 14.07
CA GLY A 541 -29.42 27.93 13.97
C GLY A 541 -28.74 27.47 15.27
N LYS A 542 -27.99 28.35 15.94
CA LYS A 542 -27.39 28.10 17.26
C LYS A 542 -28.47 27.99 18.34
N GLU A 543 -29.35 28.97 18.50
CA GLU A 543 -30.40 28.95 19.53
C GLU A 543 -31.44 27.83 19.33
N HIS A 544 -31.76 27.47 18.08
CA HIS A 544 -32.58 26.28 17.81
C HIS A 544 -31.88 25.00 18.27
N ILE A 545 -30.61 24.79 17.90
CA ILE A 545 -29.89 23.58 18.33
C ILE A 545 -29.76 23.55 19.86
N TYR A 546 -29.54 24.69 20.53
CA TYR A 546 -29.43 24.75 21.99
C TYR A 546 -30.73 24.53 22.74
N SER A 547 -31.85 25.10 22.27
CA SER A 547 -33.16 24.80 22.86
C SER A 547 -33.54 23.33 22.65
N TRP A 548 -33.12 22.72 21.52
CA TRP A 548 -33.31 21.32 21.22
C TRP A 548 -32.51 20.37 22.11
N VAL A 549 -31.19 20.59 22.27
CA VAL A 549 -30.34 19.79 23.17
C VAL A 549 -30.86 19.85 24.62
N LYS A 550 -31.44 20.97 25.03
CA LYS A 550 -32.01 21.17 26.38
C LYS A 550 -33.36 20.48 26.59
N ILE A 551 -34.14 20.23 25.53
CA ILE A 551 -35.44 19.54 25.59
C ILE A 551 -35.26 18.01 25.63
N PHE A 552 -34.23 17.47 24.97
CA PHE A 552 -33.97 16.02 24.89
C PHE A 552 -32.98 15.50 25.96
N SER A 553 -32.35 16.38 26.74
CA SER A 553 -31.50 16.00 27.89
C SER A 553 -32.23 15.96 29.24
N THR A 554 -33.55 16.14 29.23
CA THR A 554 -34.49 15.94 30.35
C THR A 554 -35.52 14.91 29.97
#